data_AF-A0A8H7KRF6-F1
#
_entry.id   AF-A0A8H7KRF6-F1
#
_cell.length_a   1.000
_cell.length_b   1.000
_cell.length_c   1.000
_cell.angle_alpha   90.00
_cell.angle_beta   90.00
_cell.angle_gamma   90.00
#
_symmetry.space_group_name_H-M   'P 1'
#
loop_
_entity.id
_entity.type
_entity.pdbx_description
1 polymer ?
#
loop_
_entity_poly.entity_id
_entity_poly.type
_entity_poly.pdbx_seq_one_letter_code
_entity_poly.pdbx_strand_id
1 'polypeptide(L)'
;MSTAVTRKIGDSVFPAIGYGAMGIAAFYGKAQPDEERFKILDAVYDRGVRHWDTANVYLDSEELIGKWYAASYPSPILALMRPYTRFKRTGKRDEIFLATKFGLGADAATKGGVDGSPANVHASIERSLKRLGTDHVNLYYLHRADPRTPIEHTVGAMAELVKAGKVKYLGLSEISAATLRRAHAVHPIAAIQVEYSPFTLDIEDPKIALLQTARELGVQVVAYAPLGRGLLTGQYKSPDDFEEGDFRRKVPRYSKENFPKILRLADGLKKIGEKHGATAGQVSLAWLLAQGEDIIPIPGTTKVKYLEENIAAANVKLTQEDLREVRKAAEDADATEGTRYPEGSATLLFADTPALTIYMVLPPIDICLVRTALDGRRNLLAATRMFRRRAVITESHHAYIAIGVPPALKVHLELAAALEVEVADRAVGGGGVRLVLVEHGVEVYVFGMSI
;
A
#
# COMPACT_ATOMS: atom_id res chain seq x y z
N MET A 1 -29.86 -22.82 -5.40
CA MET A 1 -28.89 -22.09 -4.55
C MET A 1 -28.43 -20.90 -5.36
N SER A 2 -28.67 -19.67 -4.90
CA SER A 2 -28.11 -18.47 -5.55
C SER A 2 -26.59 -18.62 -5.56
N THR A 3 -25.95 -18.51 -6.71
CA THR A 3 -24.48 -18.49 -6.80
C THR A 3 -23.99 -17.31 -5.97
N ALA A 4 -23.19 -17.58 -4.94
CA ALA A 4 -22.66 -16.54 -4.06
C ALA A 4 -21.90 -15.50 -4.90
N VAL A 5 -22.07 -14.21 -4.59
CA VAL A 5 -21.29 -13.15 -5.23
C VAL A 5 -19.82 -13.40 -4.92
N THR A 6 -18.97 -13.44 -5.94
CA THR A 6 -17.53 -13.72 -5.81
C THR A 6 -16.68 -12.50 -6.13
N ARG A 7 -15.42 -12.56 -5.70
CA ARG A 7 -14.34 -11.62 -6.02
C ARG A 7 -13.09 -12.40 -6.40
N LYS A 8 -12.15 -11.72 -7.05
CA LYS A 8 -10.93 -12.30 -7.59
C LYS A 8 -9.72 -11.44 -7.22
N ILE A 9 -8.62 -12.05 -6.77
CA ILE A 9 -7.29 -11.41 -6.66
C ILE A 9 -6.28 -12.33 -7.34
N GLY A 10 -5.57 -11.83 -8.35
CA GLY A 10 -4.83 -12.69 -9.29
C GLY A 10 -5.79 -13.77 -9.79
N ASP A 11 -5.40 -15.04 -9.86
CA ASP A 11 -6.31 -16.14 -10.26
C ASP A 11 -7.12 -16.79 -9.14
N SER A 12 -7.07 -16.24 -7.92
CA SER A 12 -7.80 -16.78 -6.79
C SER A 12 -9.21 -16.19 -6.72
N VAL A 13 -10.24 -17.04 -6.76
CA VAL A 13 -11.65 -16.66 -6.65
C VAL A 13 -12.20 -17.08 -5.28
N PHE A 14 -12.92 -16.19 -4.61
CA PHE A 14 -13.51 -16.43 -3.30
C PHE A 14 -14.81 -15.62 -3.12
N PRO A 15 -15.66 -15.93 -2.10
CA PRO A 15 -16.86 -15.13 -1.82
C PRO A 15 -16.55 -13.66 -1.54
N ALA A 16 -17.45 -12.77 -1.93
CA ALA A 16 -17.16 -11.33 -2.01
C ALA A 16 -16.95 -10.62 -0.67
N ILE A 17 -17.38 -11.21 0.45
CA ILE A 17 -17.12 -10.70 1.79
C ILE A 17 -15.92 -11.46 2.37
N GLY A 18 -14.83 -10.73 2.64
CA GLY A 18 -13.69 -11.26 3.39
C GLY A 18 -13.81 -11.03 4.90
N TYR A 19 -12.79 -11.42 5.65
CA TYR A 19 -12.74 -11.30 7.10
C TYR A 19 -11.50 -10.54 7.56
N GLY A 20 -11.70 -9.40 8.23
CA GLY A 20 -10.64 -8.64 8.87
C GLY A 20 -10.37 -9.13 10.29
N ALA A 21 -9.22 -9.74 10.52
CA ALA A 21 -8.85 -10.40 11.78
C ALA A 21 -8.23 -9.46 12.84
N MET A 22 -8.26 -8.14 12.63
CA MET A 22 -7.74 -7.18 13.60
C MET A 22 -8.52 -7.22 14.93
N GLY A 23 -9.86 -7.18 14.86
CA GLY A 23 -10.70 -7.05 16.06
C GLY A 23 -10.73 -8.26 16.98
N ILE A 24 -10.35 -9.45 16.51
CA ILE A 24 -10.21 -10.64 17.37
C ILE A 24 -8.92 -10.62 18.20
N ALA A 25 -7.98 -9.74 17.89
CA ALA A 25 -6.67 -9.67 18.56
C ALA A 25 -6.37 -8.30 19.18
N ALA A 26 -6.76 -7.19 18.52
CA ALA A 26 -6.23 -5.87 18.83
C ALA A 26 -7.25 -4.73 18.70
N PHE A 27 -6.92 -3.61 19.37
CA PHE A 27 -7.44 -2.24 19.18
C PHE A 27 -8.92 -1.92 19.49
N TYR A 28 -9.80 -2.91 19.61
CA TYR A 28 -11.24 -2.70 19.90
C TYR A 28 -11.69 -3.29 21.25
N GLY A 29 -10.82 -3.20 22.25
CA GLY A 29 -11.06 -3.73 23.60
C GLY A 29 -10.17 -4.93 23.93
N LYS A 30 -10.54 -5.67 24.97
CA LYS A 30 -9.75 -6.80 25.47
C LYS A 30 -9.97 -8.05 24.61
N ALA A 31 -8.87 -8.68 24.18
CA ALA A 31 -8.93 -9.96 23.49
C ALA A 31 -9.57 -11.05 24.38
N GLN A 32 -10.45 -11.84 23.77
CA GLN A 32 -11.07 -13.01 24.41
C GLN A 32 -10.07 -14.18 24.50
N PRO A 33 -10.31 -15.18 25.35
CA PRO A 33 -9.50 -16.41 25.37
C PRO A 33 -9.47 -17.10 23.99
N ASP A 34 -8.38 -17.80 23.68
CA ASP A 34 -8.16 -18.50 22.40
C ASP A 34 -9.38 -19.30 21.95
N GLU A 35 -9.98 -20.10 22.84
CA GLU A 35 -11.17 -20.93 22.54
C GLU A 35 -12.37 -20.14 22.00
N GLU A 36 -12.63 -18.93 22.51
CA GLU A 36 -13.73 -18.11 21.99
C GLU A 36 -13.38 -17.51 20.62
N ARG A 37 -12.13 -17.09 20.45
CA ARG A 37 -11.64 -16.57 19.16
C ARG A 37 -11.60 -17.68 18.10
N PHE A 38 -11.31 -18.90 18.53
CA PHE A 38 -11.30 -20.10 17.72
C PHE A 38 -12.69 -20.47 17.20
N LYS A 39 -13.74 -20.35 18.01
CA LYS A 39 -15.13 -20.51 17.56
C LYS A 39 -15.51 -19.49 16.48
N ILE A 40 -15.02 -18.26 16.59
CA ILE A 40 -15.24 -17.26 15.54
C ILE A 40 -14.56 -17.66 14.25
N LEU A 41 -13.29 -18.08 14.29
CA LEU A 41 -12.58 -18.53 13.09
C LEU A 41 -13.19 -19.79 12.47
N ASP A 42 -13.72 -20.72 13.29
CA ASP A 42 -14.52 -21.86 12.81
C ASP A 42 -15.76 -21.37 12.06
N ALA A 43 -16.52 -20.43 12.64
CA ALA A 43 -17.70 -19.87 11.98
C ALA A 43 -17.36 -19.12 10.67
N VAL A 44 -16.25 -18.37 10.63
CA VAL A 44 -15.74 -17.70 9.42
C VAL A 44 -15.51 -18.74 8.33
N TYR A 45 -14.81 -19.82 8.64
CA TYR A 45 -14.53 -20.90 7.72
C TYR A 45 -15.81 -21.67 7.31
N ASP A 46 -16.64 -22.09 8.25
CA ASP A 46 -17.84 -22.90 8.00
C ASP A 46 -18.89 -22.15 7.18
N ARG A 47 -18.90 -20.82 7.21
CA ARG A 47 -19.80 -19.97 6.41
C ARG A 47 -19.23 -19.60 5.04
N GLY A 48 -18.11 -20.22 4.66
CA GLY A 48 -17.54 -20.08 3.32
C GLY A 48 -16.59 -18.90 3.13
N VAL A 49 -16.30 -18.09 4.16
CA VAL A 49 -15.38 -16.95 4.02
C VAL A 49 -13.94 -17.47 3.89
N ARG A 50 -13.29 -17.15 2.77
CA ARG A 50 -11.94 -17.64 2.45
C ARG A 50 -10.86 -16.56 2.37
N HIS A 51 -11.21 -15.29 2.19
CA HIS A 51 -10.24 -14.19 2.23
C HIS A 51 -10.08 -13.69 3.67
N TRP A 52 -8.96 -14.02 4.31
CA TRP A 52 -8.66 -13.65 5.70
C TRP A 52 -7.51 -12.65 5.71
N ASP A 53 -7.75 -11.49 6.29
CA ASP A 53 -6.78 -10.39 6.37
C ASP A 53 -6.29 -10.20 7.81
N THR A 54 -4.98 -10.30 8.01
CA THR A 54 -4.29 -10.02 9.28
C THR A 54 -3.08 -9.10 9.04
N ALA A 55 -2.26 -8.84 10.06
CA ALA A 55 -1.01 -8.09 9.96
C ALA A 55 -0.09 -8.40 11.16
N ASN A 56 1.21 -8.22 10.97
CA ASN A 56 2.19 -8.33 12.05
C ASN A 56 1.89 -7.43 13.28
N VAL A 57 1.32 -6.25 13.05
CA VAL A 57 0.99 -5.26 14.10
C VAL A 57 -0.28 -5.58 14.86
N TYR A 58 -1.06 -6.59 14.45
CA TYR A 58 -2.30 -6.97 15.13
C TYR A 58 -2.03 -7.93 16.30
N LEU A 59 -1.12 -7.55 17.21
CA LEU A 59 -0.73 -8.32 18.40
C LEU A 59 -0.49 -9.80 18.05
N ASP A 60 -1.28 -10.72 18.62
CA ASP A 60 -1.16 -12.16 18.43
C ASP A 60 -2.00 -12.72 17.26
N SER A 61 -2.58 -11.88 16.40
CA SER A 61 -3.50 -12.31 15.32
C SER A 61 -2.88 -13.34 14.37
N GLU A 62 -1.62 -13.14 13.93
CA GLU A 62 -0.90 -14.12 13.11
C GLU A 62 -0.71 -15.45 13.85
N GLU A 63 -0.33 -15.40 15.12
CA GLU A 63 -0.12 -16.61 15.94
C GLU A 63 -1.43 -17.36 16.16
N LEU A 64 -2.52 -16.64 16.46
CA LEU A 64 -3.85 -17.20 16.65
C LEU A 64 -4.37 -17.90 15.39
N ILE A 65 -4.24 -17.26 14.22
CA ILE A 65 -4.64 -17.88 12.94
C ILE A 65 -3.76 -19.10 12.64
N GLY A 66 -2.46 -19.03 12.92
CA GLY A 66 -1.56 -20.17 12.78
C GLY A 66 -2.00 -21.34 13.65
N LYS A 67 -2.23 -21.11 14.95
CA LYS A 67 -2.78 -22.09 15.90
C LYS A 67 -4.12 -22.68 15.44
N TRP A 68 -4.96 -21.88 14.75
CA TRP A 68 -6.26 -22.33 14.27
C TRP A 68 -6.18 -23.45 13.24
N TYR A 69 -5.26 -23.38 12.27
CA TYR A 69 -5.09 -24.48 11.29
C TYR A 69 -3.96 -25.45 11.66
N ALA A 70 -3.11 -25.10 12.63
CA ALA A 70 -1.93 -25.87 13.01
C ALA A 70 -2.28 -27.30 13.42
N ALA A 71 -1.28 -28.16 13.22
CA ALA A 71 -1.39 -29.59 13.44
C ALA A 71 -1.26 -30.03 14.92
N SER A 72 -0.97 -29.13 15.87
CA SER A 72 -0.66 -29.48 17.28
C SER A 72 -0.60 -28.27 18.22
N TYR A 73 -1.10 -28.43 19.46
CA TYR A 73 -0.54 -27.80 20.67
C TYR A 73 0.29 -28.86 21.43
N PRO A 74 1.46 -28.53 22.00
CA PRO A 74 2.24 -29.46 22.80
C PRO A 74 1.81 -29.43 24.27
N SER A 75 1.23 -30.52 24.77
CA SER A 75 1.59 -31.00 26.11
C SER A 75 2.43 -32.27 25.91
N PRO A 76 3.72 -32.26 26.26
CA PRO A 76 4.58 -33.45 26.17
C PRO A 76 4.03 -34.64 26.96
N ILE A 77 3.30 -34.38 28.05
CA ILE A 77 2.68 -35.39 28.91
C ILE A 77 1.40 -35.96 28.26
N LEU A 78 0.57 -35.14 27.58
CA LEU A 78 -0.60 -35.68 26.86
C LEU A 78 -0.21 -36.47 25.60
N ALA A 79 0.89 -36.09 24.93
CA ALA A 79 1.37 -36.79 23.73
C ALA A 79 1.79 -38.24 24.03
N LEU A 80 2.20 -38.54 25.27
CA LEU A 80 2.57 -39.88 25.72
C LEU A 80 1.36 -40.75 26.16
N MET A 81 0.21 -40.15 26.45
CA MET A 81 -0.95 -40.86 27.02
C MET A 81 -1.99 -41.31 25.98
N ARG A 82 -1.86 -40.93 24.69
CA ARG A 82 -2.77 -41.37 23.61
C ARG A 82 -2.03 -41.62 22.29
N PRO A 83 -1.75 -42.87 21.91
CA PRO A 83 -1.03 -43.18 20.67
C PRO A 83 -1.83 -42.97 19.36
N TYR A 84 -2.96 -42.23 19.34
CA TYR A 84 -3.80 -42.10 18.12
C TYR A 84 -4.42 -40.72 17.80
N THR A 85 -3.98 -39.61 18.41
CA THR A 85 -4.50 -38.26 18.03
C THR A 85 -3.41 -37.19 17.98
N ARG A 86 -2.72 -37.05 16.85
CA ARG A 86 -2.11 -35.77 16.44
C ARG A 86 -3.27 -34.83 16.10
N PHE A 87 -3.62 -33.93 17.02
CA PHE A 87 -4.69 -32.96 16.79
C PHE A 87 -4.27 -31.89 15.78
N LYS A 88 -4.39 -32.21 14.48
CA LYS A 88 -4.72 -31.18 13.48
C LYS A 88 -6.00 -30.53 13.90
N ARG A 89 -5.98 -29.24 14.24
CA ARG A 89 -7.21 -28.57 14.65
C ARG A 89 -8.17 -28.49 13.46
N THR A 90 -7.67 -28.07 12.29
CA THR A 90 -8.43 -28.12 11.04
C THR A 90 -7.61 -28.61 9.85
N GLY A 91 -6.32 -28.24 9.76
CA GLY A 91 -5.48 -28.53 8.59
C GLY A 91 -5.91 -27.78 7.32
N LYS A 92 -6.68 -26.69 7.47
CA LYS A 92 -7.37 -25.97 6.38
C LYS A 92 -6.59 -24.78 5.83
N ARG A 93 -5.28 -24.70 6.07
CA ARG A 93 -4.42 -23.60 5.60
C ARG A 93 -4.59 -23.35 4.11
N ASP A 94 -4.51 -24.41 3.29
CA ASP A 94 -4.50 -24.30 1.83
C ASP A 94 -5.87 -23.90 1.24
N GLU A 95 -6.94 -23.96 2.03
CA GLU A 95 -8.26 -23.49 1.61
C GLU A 95 -8.46 -21.99 1.84
N ILE A 96 -7.61 -21.36 2.66
CA ILE A 96 -7.72 -19.94 3.01
C ILE A 96 -6.83 -19.10 2.10
N PHE A 97 -7.42 -18.07 1.49
CA PHE A 97 -6.68 -16.96 0.92
C PHE A 97 -6.22 -16.06 2.06
N LEU A 98 -4.99 -16.29 2.53
CA LEU A 98 -4.43 -15.62 3.70
C LEU A 98 -3.61 -14.40 3.28
N ALA A 99 -3.98 -13.24 3.80
CA ALA A 99 -3.26 -12.00 3.61
C ALA A 99 -2.64 -11.51 4.92
N THR A 100 -1.37 -11.08 4.87
CA THR A 100 -0.70 -10.41 6.00
C THR A 100 0.13 -9.21 5.52
N LYS A 101 0.68 -8.44 6.45
CA LYS A 101 1.32 -7.15 6.18
C LYS A 101 2.57 -6.95 7.02
N PHE A 102 3.45 -6.09 6.51
CA PHE A 102 4.65 -5.63 7.21
C PHE A 102 4.85 -4.13 7.08
N GLY A 103 5.93 -3.62 7.69
CA GLY A 103 6.41 -2.26 7.50
C GLY A 103 5.80 -1.24 8.46
N LEU A 104 4.67 -1.53 9.11
CA LEU A 104 4.15 -0.74 10.23
C LEU A 104 4.46 -1.44 11.57
N GLY A 105 4.88 -0.65 12.56
CA GLY A 105 5.55 -1.11 13.78
C GLY A 105 4.94 -2.32 14.51
N ALA A 106 5.63 -3.46 14.44
CA ALA A 106 5.39 -4.66 15.27
C ALA A 106 6.67 -5.45 15.61
N ASP A 107 7.83 -5.06 15.06
CA ASP A 107 9.09 -5.76 15.21
C ASP A 107 10.19 -4.82 15.72
N ALA A 108 11.26 -5.35 16.33
CA ALA A 108 12.31 -4.56 17.01
C ALA A 108 12.94 -3.48 16.12
N ALA A 109 13.09 -3.74 14.82
CA ALA A 109 13.63 -2.78 13.83
C ALA A 109 12.72 -1.55 13.61
N THR A 110 11.43 -1.67 13.93
CA THR A 110 10.39 -0.71 13.54
C THR A 110 9.71 -0.02 14.71
N LYS A 111 10.20 -0.17 15.96
CA LYS A 111 9.53 0.34 17.19
C LYS A 111 9.01 1.77 17.01
N GLY A 112 7.70 1.89 16.75
CA GLY A 112 6.96 3.15 16.62
C GLY A 112 6.95 3.82 15.23
N GLY A 113 7.54 3.22 14.19
CA GLY A 113 7.69 3.84 12.87
C GLY A 113 7.34 2.95 11.69
N VAL A 114 7.62 3.46 10.48
CA VAL A 114 7.44 2.75 9.21
C VAL A 114 8.79 2.38 8.60
N ASP A 115 8.97 1.13 8.17
CA ASP A 115 10.19 0.62 7.54
C ASP A 115 9.85 -0.30 6.36
N GLY A 116 10.02 0.22 5.15
CA GLY A 116 9.82 -0.49 3.90
C GLY A 116 11.13 -0.99 3.29
N SER A 117 12.25 -0.93 4.01
CA SER A 117 13.56 -1.30 3.44
C SER A 117 13.58 -2.75 2.95
N PRO A 118 14.34 -3.07 1.87
CA PRO A 118 14.53 -4.44 1.39
C PRO A 118 14.90 -5.43 2.51
N ALA A 119 15.80 -5.03 3.42
CA ALA A 119 16.20 -5.87 4.54
C ALA A 119 15.02 -6.20 5.46
N ASN A 120 14.14 -5.22 5.74
CA ASN A 120 12.97 -5.44 6.57
C ASN A 120 11.89 -6.26 5.85
N VAL A 121 11.76 -6.17 4.52
CA VAL A 121 10.87 -7.03 3.72
C VAL A 121 11.19 -8.51 3.97
N HIS A 122 12.45 -8.92 3.79
CA HIS A 122 12.87 -10.31 4.00
C HIS A 122 12.76 -10.71 5.47
N ALA A 123 13.19 -9.87 6.40
CA ALA A 123 13.15 -10.23 7.82
C ALA A 123 11.71 -10.35 8.34
N SER A 124 10.78 -9.52 7.85
CA SER A 124 9.38 -9.52 8.29
C SER A 124 8.59 -10.71 7.79
N ILE A 125 8.83 -11.17 6.55
CA ILE A 125 8.12 -12.35 6.03
C ILE A 125 8.53 -13.61 6.81
N GLU A 126 9.81 -13.80 7.15
CA GLU A 126 10.24 -14.96 7.96
C GLU A 126 9.54 -14.98 9.32
N ARG A 127 9.43 -13.82 9.98
CA ARG A 127 8.73 -13.72 11.28
C ARG A 127 7.24 -14.01 11.14
N SER A 128 6.61 -13.49 10.09
CA SER A 128 5.18 -13.68 9.82
C SER A 128 4.88 -15.14 9.53
N LEU A 129 5.65 -15.78 8.65
CA LEU A 129 5.54 -17.21 8.33
C LEU A 129 5.75 -18.10 9.55
N LYS A 130 6.72 -17.76 10.41
CA LYS A 130 6.93 -18.46 11.69
C LYS A 130 5.73 -18.33 12.64
N ARG A 131 5.18 -17.12 12.81
CA ARG A 131 3.99 -16.89 13.67
C ARG A 131 2.76 -17.62 13.13
N LEU A 132 2.56 -17.54 11.82
CA LEU A 132 1.49 -18.24 11.11
C LEU A 132 1.70 -19.76 11.10
N GLY A 133 2.93 -20.26 11.20
CA GLY A 133 3.20 -21.71 11.12
C GLY A 133 2.92 -22.27 9.72
N THR A 134 3.25 -21.50 8.69
CA THR A 134 3.11 -21.85 7.26
C THR A 134 4.36 -21.38 6.50
N ASP A 135 4.61 -21.94 5.33
CA ASP A 135 5.74 -21.60 4.45
C ASP A 135 5.39 -20.52 3.41
N HIS A 136 4.10 -20.20 3.25
CA HIS A 136 3.66 -19.21 2.28
C HIS A 136 2.41 -18.44 2.73
N VAL A 137 2.20 -17.25 2.15
CA VAL A 137 0.95 -16.47 2.22
C VAL A 137 0.44 -16.15 0.82
N ASN A 138 -0.87 -15.96 0.67
CA ASN A 138 -1.46 -15.66 -0.64
C ASN A 138 -1.21 -14.21 -1.02
N LEU A 139 -1.27 -13.27 -0.08
CA LEU A 139 -1.12 -11.85 -0.34
C LEU A 139 -0.28 -11.19 0.76
N TYR A 140 0.74 -10.45 0.36
CA TYR A 140 1.62 -9.75 1.30
C TYR A 140 1.64 -8.26 1.02
N TYR A 141 1.25 -7.47 2.01
CA TYR A 141 1.15 -6.02 1.90
C TYR A 141 2.34 -5.29 2.52
N LEU A 142 2.83 -4.25 1.85
CA LEU A 142 3.41 -3.11 2.58
C LEU A 142 2.26 -2.36 3.26
N HIS A 143 2.24 -2.32 4.59
CA HIS A 143 1.11 -1.80 5.38
C HIS A 143 1.00 -0.27 5.31
N ARG A 144 2.12 0.44 5.21
CA ARG A 144 2.21 1.90 5.05
C ARG A 144 3.44 2.25 4.20
N ALA A 145 3.35 3.30 3.38
CA ALA A 145 4.51 3.81 2.64
C ALA A 145 5.61 4.27 3.61
N ASP A 146 6.85 3.85 3.32
CA ASP A 146 8.02 4.32 4.04
C ASP A 146 8.53 5.62 3.41
N PRO A 147 8.54 6.74 4.14
CA PRO A 147 8.96 8.04 3.61
C PRO A 147 10.47 8.11 3.32
N ARG A 148 11.24 7.06 3.61
CA ARG A 148 12.69 7.03 3.42
C ARG A 148 13.14 6.09 2.30
N THR A 149 12.27 5.19 1.85
CA THR A 149 12.62 4.13 0.91
C THR A 149 11.81 4.31 -0.38
N PRO A 150 12.47 4.55 -1.53
CA PRO A 150 11.80 4.50 -2.83
C PRO A 150 11.04 3.19 -3.01
N ILE A 151 9.79 3.26 -3.46
CA ILE A 151 8.91 2.09 -3.55
C ILE A 151 9.48 0.98 -4.43
N GLU A 152 10.31 1.32 -5.41
CA GLU A 152 10.95 0.38 -6.33
C GLU A 152 11.87 -0.60 -5.59
N HIS A 153 12.58 -0.14 -4.56
CA HIS A 153 13.41 -1.00 -3.73
C HIS A 153 12.57 -1.95 -2.89
N THR A 154 11.51 -1.43 -2.27
CA THR A 154 10.58 -2.23 -1.45
C THR A 154 9.91 -3.31 -2.28
N VAL A 155 9.31 -2.94 -3.42
CA VAL A 155 8.58 -3.86 -4.30
C VAL A 155 9.53 -4.82 -5.00
N GLY A 156 10.75 -4.39 -5.34
CA GLY A 156 11.80 -5.27 -5.85
C GLY A 156 12.09 -6.42 -4.89
N ALA A 157 12.31 -6.12 -3.61
CA ALA A 157 12.51 -7.13 -2.57
C ALA A 157 11.27 -8.00 -2.34
N MET A 158 10.06 -7.42 -2.40
CA MET A 158 8.82 -8.20 -2.32
C MET A 158 8.67 -9.17 -3.49
N ALA A 159 9.07 -8.77 -4.70
CA ALA A 159 9.03 -9.63 -5.89
C ALA A 159 10.01 -10.82 -5.79
N GLU A 160 11.12 -10.68 -5.06
CA GLU A 160 12.00 -11.82 -4.73
C GLU A 160 11.29 -12.86 -3.85
N LEU A 161 10.42 -12.43 -2.93
CA LEU A 161 9.62 -13.34 -2.12
C LEU A 161 8.60 -14.13 -2.96
N VAL A 162 8.07 -13.50 -4.03
CA VAL A 162 7.22 -14.18 -5.01
C VAL A 162 8.00 -15.24 -5.77
N LYS A 163 9.20 -14.90 -6.27
CA LYS A 163 10.10 -15.86 -6.92
C LYS A 163 10.48 -17.03 -6.00
N ALA A 164 10.64 -16.77 -4.71
CA ALA A 164 10.93 -17.78 -3.70
C ALA A 164 9.72 -18.62 -3.26
N GLY A 165 8.51 -18.34 -3.77
CA GLY A 165 7.29 -19.08 -3.43
C GLY A 165 6.71 -18.76 -2.05
N LYS A 166 7.26 -17.80 -1.32
CA LYS A 166 6.79 -17.41 0.03
C LYS A 166 5.53 -16.55 -0.01
N VAL A 167 5.31 -15.85 -1.12
CA VAL A 167 4.18 -14.95 -1.33
C VAL A 167 3.61 -15.21 -2.73
N LYS A 168 2.30 -15.34 -2.86
CA LYS A 168 1.68 -15.51 -4.19
C LYS A 168 1.42 -14.17 -4.90
N TYR A 169 0.93 -13.17 -4.18
CA TYR A 169 0.57 -11.86 -4.71
C TYR A 169 1.09 -10.72 -3.83
N LEU A 170 1.37 -9.58 -4.45
CA LEU A 170 1.80 -8.37 -3.75
C LEU A 170 0.64 -7.40 -3.59
N GLY A 171 0.58 -6.76 -2.42
CA GLY A 171 -0.36 -5.68 -2.17
C GLY A 171 0.33 -4.47 -1.54
N LEU A 172 -0.35 -3.33 -1.58
CA LEU A 172 0.05 -2.11 -0.89
C LEU A 172 -1.12 -1.60 -0.04
N SER A 173 -0.87 -0.71 0.91
CA SER A 173 -1.90 -0.15 1.78
C SER A 173 -1.64 1.32 2.06
N GLU A 174 -2.69 2.14 1.93
CA GLU A 174 -2.68 3.58 2.26
C GLU A 174 -1.51 4.35 1.59
N ILE A 175 -1.26 4.07 0.30
CA ILE A 175 -0.23 4.75 -0.51
C ILE A 175 -0.84 5.70 -1.55
N SER A 176 -0.05 6.64 -2.05
CA SER A 176 -0.48 7.60 -3.08
C SER A 176 -0.68 6.92 -4.44
N ALA A 177 -1.51 7.53 -5.30
CA ALA A 177 -1.68 7.08 -6.68
C ALA A 177 -0.36 7.04 -7.47
N ALA A 178 0.55 7.99 -7.25
CA ALA A 178 1.84 8.04 -7.91
C ALA A 178 2.74 6.87 -7.49
N THR A 179 2.82 6.60 -6.18
CA THR A 179 3.52 5.44 -5.63
C THR A 179 2.92 4.12 -6.14
N LEU A 180 1.58 4.03 -6.29
CA LEU A 180 0.94 2.81 -6.83
C LEU A 180 1.41 2.50 -8.26
N ARG A 181 1.49 3.51 -9.13
CA ARG A 181 1.96 3.33 -10.51
C ARG A 181 3.41 2.88 -10.56
N ARG A 182 4.27 3.55 -9.78
CA ARG A 182 5.71 3.22 -9.69
C ARG A 182 5.93 1.80 -9.18
N ALA A 183 5.20 1.40 -8.14
CA ALA A 183 5.22 0.04 -7.62
C ALA A 183 4.82 -0.99 -8.69
N HIS A 184 3.68 -0.75 -9.36
CA HIS A 184 3.13 -1.66 -10.35
C HIS A 184 4.06 -1.84 -11.57
N ALA A 185 4.83 -0.81 -11.92
CA ALA A 185 5.84 -0.89 -12.98
C ALA A 185 7.02 -1.83 -12.62
N VAL A 186 7.31 -2.03 -11.34
CA VAL A 186 8.37 -2.96 -10.87
C VAL A 186 7.86 -4.39 -10.80
N HIS A 187 6.67 -4.59 -10.23
CA HIS A 187 6.00 -5.89 -10.17
C HIS A 187 4.47 -5.69 -10.09
N PRO A 188 3.65 -6.51 -10.77
CA PRO A 188 2.20 -6.37 -10.71
C PRO A 188 1.67 -6.38 -9.26
N ILE A 189 1.07 -5.27 -8.86
CA ILE A 189 0.37 -5.16 -7.58
C ILE A 189 -1.05 -5.71 -7.76
N ALA A 190 -1.44 -6.69 -6.96
CA ALA A 190 -2.72 -7.37 -7.08
C ALA A 190 -3.83 -6.66 -6.30
N ALA A 191 -3.49 -5.98 -5.21
CA ALA A 191 -4.47 -5.29 -4.37
C ALA A 191 -3.90 -4.03 -3.68
N ILE A 192 -4.75 -3.02 -3.52
CA ILE A 192 -4.55 -1.86 -2.66
C ILE A 192 -5.56 -1.92 -1.51
N GLN A 193 -5.10 -1.88 -0.26
CA GLN A 193 -5.96 -1.85 0.91
C GLN A 193 -6.10 -0.41 1.44
N VAL A 194 -7.34 0.02 1.69
CA VAL A 194 -7.66 1.41 2.04
C VAL A 194 -9.00 1.50 2.75
N GLU A 195 -9.22 2.56 3.55
CA GLU A 195 -10.54 2.79 4.16
C GLU A 195 -11.54 3.22 3.08
N TYR A 196 -12.64 2.48 2.95
CA TYR A 196 -13.69 2.82 1.99
C TYR A 196 -15.05 2.35 2.47
N SER A 197 -16.01 3.27 2.52
CA SER A 197 -17.41 3.05 2.93
C SER A 197 -18.24 4.29 2.62
N PRO A 198 -19.58 4.27 2.75
CA PRO A 198 -20.38 5.50 2.71
C PRO A 198 -19.91 6.58 3.71
N PHE A 199 -19.13 6.24 4.73
CA PHE A 199 -18.58 7.20 5.68
C PHE A 199 -17.22 7.79 5.28
N THR A 200 -16.50 7.14 4.37
CA THR A 200 -15.15 7.54 3.93
C THR A 200 -15.05 7.31 2.42
N LEU A 201 -15.21 8.38 1.64
CA LEU A 201 -15.20 8.37 0.17
C LEU A 201 -13.89 8.89 -0.45
N ASP A 202 -12.89 9.20 0.38
CA ASP A 202 -11.64 9.88 0.01
C ASP A 202 -10.98 9.33 -1.28
N ILE A 203 -11.00 8.02 -1.50
CA ILE A 203 -10.35 7.38 -2.65
C ILE A 203 -10.97 7.74 -4.02
N GLU A 204 -12.22 8.22 -4.00
CA GLU A 204 -12.95 8.68 -5.19
C GLU A 204 -12.58 10.12 -5.57
N ASP A 205 -11.98 10.91 -4.67
CA ASP A 205 -11.61 12.30 -4.94
C ASP A 205 -10.59 12.36 -6.09
N PRO A 206 -10.85 13.11 -7.18
CA PRO A 206 -9.91 13.29 -8.29
C PRO A 206 -8.51 13.79 -7.88
N LYS A 207 -8.36 14.44 -6.74
CA LYS A 207 -7.06 14.88 -6.20
C LYS A 207 -6.26 13.73 -5.59
N ILE A 208 -6.94 12.75 -5.00
CA ILE A 208 -6.32 11.53 -4.45
C ILE A 208 -6.14 10.49 -5.56
N ALA A 209 -7.12 10.39 -6.47
CA ALA A 209 -7.13 9.57 -7.69
C ALA A 209 -6.80 8.09 -7.49
N LEU A 210 -6.92 7.56 -6.27
CA LEU A 210 -6.47 6.20 -5.94
C LEU A 210 -7.39 5.15 -6.55
N LEU A 211 -8.72 5.34 -6.49
CA LEU A 211 -9.67 4.40 -7.10
C LEU A 211 -9.52 4.38 -8.62
N GLN A 212 -9.40 5.54 -9.25
CA GLN A 212 -9.17 5.65 -10.69
C GLN A 212 -7.87 4.93 -11.09
N THR A 213 -6.77 5.21 -10.39
CA THR A 213 -5.47 4.60 -10.67
C THR A 213 -5.49 3.08 -10.45
N ALA A 214 -6.18 2.60 -9.41
CA ALA A 214 -6.33 1.16 -9.18
C ALA A 214 -7.03 0.47 -10.35
N ARG A 215 -8.13 1.06 -10.85
CA ARG A 215 -8.88 0.54 -12.00
C ARG A 215 -8.07 0.54 -13.29
N GLU A 216 -7.34 1.61 -13.58
CA GLU A 216 -6.47 1.70 -14.75
C GLU A 216 -5.38 0.61 -14.76
N LEU A 217 -4.87 0.25 -13.57
CA LEU A 217 -3.84 -0.78 -13.40
C LEU A 217 -4.42 -2.21 -13.19
N GLY A 218 -5.74 -2.37 -13.14
CA GLY A 218 -6.39 -3.66 -12.82
C GLY A 218 -6.19 -4.13 -11.36
N VAL A 219 -5.83 -3.21 -10.45
CA VAL A 219 -5.58 -3.49 -9.03
C VAL A 219 -6.90 -3.54 -8.27
N GLN A 220 -7.09 -4.59 -7.47
CA GLN A 220 -8.30 -4.73 -6.64
C GLN A 220 -8.24 -3.80 -5.42
N VAL A 221 -9.38 -3.24 -5.01
CA VAL A 221 -9.48 -2.42 -3.80
C VAL A 221 -10.05 -3.24 -2.65
N VAL A 222 -9.21 -3.48 -1.63
CA VAL A 222 -9.63 -4.16 -0.40
C VAL A 222 -10.06 -3.10 0.62
N ALA A 223 -11.37 -3.01 0.86
CA ALA A 223 -11.96 -1.97 1.71
C ALA A 223 -11.92 -2.37 3.19
N TYR A 224 -11.06 -1.73 3.97
CA TYR A 224 -11.04 -1.88 5.43
C TYR A 224 -12.01 -0.91 6.10
N ALA A 225 -12.41 -1.24 7.32
CA ALA A 225 -13.45 -0.54 8.09
C ALA A 225 -14.72 -0.21 7.25
N PRO A 226 -15.27 -1.18 6.48
CA PRO A 226 -16.40 -0.95 5.58
C PRO A 226 -17.72 -0.58 6.29
N LEU A 227 -17.74 -0.66 7.63
CA LEU A 227 -18.84 -0.27 8.51
C LEU A 227 -18.51 0.95 9.37
N GLY A 228 -17.50 1.75 8.98
CA GLY A 228 -17.02 2.88 9.79
C GLY A 228 -16.58 2.42 11.19
N ARG A 229 -15.87 1.29 11.30
CA ARG A 229 -15.49 0.67 12.58
C ARG A 229 -16.68 0.40 13.52
N GLY A 230 -17.83 0.03 12.93
CA GLY A 230 -19.07 -0.31 13.62
C GLY A 230 -20.05 0.86 13.75
N LEU A 231 -19.64 2.08 13.42
CA LEU A 231 -20.49 3.27 13.51
C LEU A 231 -21.70 3.19 12.57
N LEU A 232 -21.52 2.68 11.34
CA LEU A 232 -22.59 2.57 10.34
C LEU A 232 -23.64 1.52 10.66
N THR A 233 -23.46 0.76 11.75
CA THR A 233 -24.50 -0.16 12.26
C THR A 233 -25.55 0.57 13.09
N GLY A 234 -25.24 1.80 13.54
CA GLY A 234 -26.08 2.55 14.48
C GLY A 234 -26.09 2.00 15.91
N GLN A 235 -25.24 1.01 16.23
CA GLN A 235 -25.17 0.41 17.58
C GLN A 235 -24.61 1.40 18.61
N TYR A 236 -23.60 2.18 18.24
CA TYR A 236 -23.03 3.22 19.10
C TYR A 236 -23.83 4.50 18.92
N LYS A 237 -24.20 5.14 20.03
CA LYS A 237 -24.94 6.41 20.13
C LYS A 237 -24.07 7.57 20.58
N SER A 238 -22.92 7.29 21.18
CA SER A 238 -21.92 8.31 21.52
C SER A 238 -20.51 7.72 21.57
N PRO A 239 -19.45 8.57 21.61
CA PRO A 239 -18.09 8.11 21.87
C PRO A 239 -17.92 7.45 23.24
N ASP A 240 -18.83 7.71 24.17
CA ASP A 240 -18.80 7.16 25.52
C ASP A 240 -19.22 5.68 25.55
N ASP A 241 -19.84 5.17 24.48
CA ASP A 241 -20.23 3.76 24.34
C ASP A 241 -19.07 2.82 23.97
N PHE A 242 -17.90 3.36 23.61
CA PHE A 242 -16.72 2.55 23.37
C PHE A 242 -16.13 2.03 24.68
N GLU A 243 -15.59 0.81 24.68
CA GLU A 243 -14.95 0.24 25.88
C GLU A 243 -13.74 1.07 26.33
N GLU A 244 -13.34 0.91 27.60
CA GLU A 244 -12.08 1.46 28.10
C GLU A 244 -10.91 0.88 27.30
N GLY A 245 -9.95 1.73 26.91
CA GLY A 245 -8.79 1.31 26.11
C GLY A 245 -9.07 1.14 24.60
N ASP A 246 -10.31 1.31 24.14
CA ASP A 246 -10.64 1.28 22.71
C ASP A 246 -9.99 2.45 21.96
N PHE A 247 -9.26 2.16 20.87
CA PHE A 247 -8.58 3.18 20.09
C PHE A 247 -9.54 4.21 19.48
N ARG A 248 -10.80 3.82 19.21
CA ARG A 248 -11.83 4.70 18.63
C ARG A 248 -12.10 5.92 19.49
N ARG A 249 -11.90 5.84 20.81
CA ARG A 249 -11.97 6.99 21.73
C ARG A 249 -10.98 8.10 21.41
N LYS A 250 -9.91 7.80 20.66
CA LYS A 250 -8.84 8.74 20.29
C LYS A 250 -8.93 9.21 18.84
N VAL A 251 -9.91 8.74 18.06
CA VAL A 251 -10.06 9.14 16.66
C VAL A 251 -10.74 10.51 16.61
N PRO A 252 -10.10 11.54 16.06
CA PRO A 252 -10.67 12.90 16.06
C PRO A 252 -12.04 12.97 15.36
N ARG A 253 -12.23 12.19 14.29
CA ARG A 253 -13.51 12.09 13.59
C ARG A 253 -14.65 11.53 14.46
N TYR A 254 -14.37 10.93 15.60
CA TYR A 254 -15.38 10.38 16.52
C TYR A 254 -15.60 11.29 17.73
N SER A 255 -15.35 12.59 17.59
CA SER A 255 -15.62 13.58 18.64
C SER A 255 -17.09 13.66 19.00
N LYS A 256 -17.40 14.21 20.18
CA LYS A 256 -18.80 14.38 20.65
C LYS A 256 -19.58 15.32 19.73
N GLU A 257 -18.89 16.28 19.13
CA GLU A 257 -19.43 17.28 18.22
C GLU A 257 -19.79 16.65 16.86
N ASN A 258 -18.94 15.75 16.35
CA ASN A 258 -19.16 15.11 15.05
C ASN A 258 -20.08 13.87 15.13
N PHE A 259 -20.14 13.18 16.27
CA PHE A 259 -20.90 11.92 16.41
C PHE A 259 -22.37 12.00 15.96
N PRO A 260 -23.14 13.07 16.26
CA PRO A 260 -24.51 13.22 15.76
C PRO A 260 -24.60 13.20 14.23
N LYS A 261 -23.58 13.70 13.52
CA LYS A 261 -23.52 13.64 12.05
C LYS A 261 -23.37 12.21 11.55
N ILE A 262 -22.52 11.42 12.21
CA ILE A 262 -22.31 10.00 11.93
C ILE A 262 -23.61 9.20 12.15
N LEU A 263 -24.36 9.52 13.20
CA LEU A 263 -25.66 8.88 13.47
C LEU A 263 -26.69 9.17 12.38
N ARG A 264 -26.74 10.41 11.86
CA ARG A 264 -27.63 10.74 10.73
C ARG A 264 -27.33 9.89 9.50
N LEU A 265 -26.06 9.63 9.21
CA LEU A 265 -25.68 8.70 8.14
C LEU A 265 -26.18 7.29 8.43
N ALA A 266 -25.91 6.74 9.62
CA ALA A 266 -26.37 5.41 10.00
C ALA A 266 -27.91 5.27 9.94
N ASP A 267 -28.65 6.29 10.36
CA ASP A 267 -30.12 6.34 10.29
C ASP A 267 -30.62 6.42 8.84
N GLY A 268 -29.92 7.14 7.97
CA GLY A 268 -30.17 7.17 6.53
C GLY A 268 -30.03 5.77 5.91
N LEU A 269 -28.93 5.08 6.20
CA LEU A 269 -28.69 3.71 5.74
C LEU A 269 -29.75 2.74 6.29
N LYS A 270 -30.18 2.92 7.54
CA LYS A 270 -31.24 2.12 8.14
C LYS A 270 -32.56 2.26 7.39
N LYS A 271 -32.98 3.49 7.06
CA LYS A 271 -34.23 3.75 6.30
C LYS A 271 -34.21 3.09 4.92
N ILE A 272 -33.05 3.09 4.26
CA ILE A 272 -32.87 2.38 2.98
C ILE A 272 -32.99 0.87 3.21
N GLY A 273 -32.37 0.35 4.26
CA GLY A 273 -32.41 -1.07 4.63
C GLY A 273 -33.81 -1.59 4.93
N GLU A 274 -34.69 -0.78 5.51
CA GLU A 274 -36.10 -1.13 5.78
C GLU A 274 -36.86 -1.56 4.51
N LYS A 275 -36.54 -0.97 3.35
CA LYS A 275 -37.14 -1.36 2.05
C LYS A 275 -36.75 -2.77 1.62
N HIS A 276 -35.62 -3.27 2.10
CA HIS A 276 -34.97 -4.52 1.67
C HIS A 276 -34.94 -5.59 2.78
N GLY A 277 -35.51 -5.32 3.95
CA GLY A 277 -35.38 -6.19 5.12
C GLY A 277 -33.92 -6.35 5.59
N ALA A 278 -33.09 -5.33 5.36
CA ALA A 278 -31.66 -5.35 5.64
C ALA A 278 -31.28 -4.37 6.76
N THR A 279 -30.21 -4.67 7.49
CA THR A 279 -29.65 -3.74 8.48
C THR A 279 -28.87 -2.60 7.80
N ALA A 280 -28.62 -1.51 8.53
CA ALA A 280 -27.76 -0.42 8.04
C ALA A 280 -26.34 -0.91 7.65
N GLY A 281 -25.80 -1.86 8.42
CA GLY A 281 -24.51 -2.48 8.11
C GLY A 281 -24.54 -3.29 6.81
N GLN A 282 -25.62 -4.05 6.59
CA GLN A 282 -25.81 -4.78 5.33
C GLN A 282 -25.97 -3.84 4.13
N VAL A 283 -26.67 -2.71 4.28
CA VAL A 283 -26.77 -1.68 3.23
C VAL A 283 -25.38 -1.12 2.91
N SER A 284 -24.56 -0.81 3.91
CA SER A 284 -23.19 -0.31 3.71
C SER A 284 -22.33 -1.30 2.90
N LEU A 285 -22.37 -2.59 3.27
CA LEU A 285 -21.63 -3.64 2.57
C LEU A 285 -22.17 -3.90 1.16
N ALA A 286 -23.49 -3.96 0.99
CA ALA A 286 -24.12 -4.14 -0.32
C ALA A 286 -23.83 -2.96 -1.26
N TRP A 287 -23.80 -1.74 -0.74
CA TRP A 287 -23.40 -0.54 -1.49
C TRP A 287 -21.95 -0.64 -1.97
N LEU A 288 -21.01 -1.06 -1.11
CA LEU A 288 -19.61 -1.28 -1.49
C LEU A 288 -19.48 -2.34 -2.59
N LEU A 289 -20.19 -3.47 -2.47
CA LEU A 289 -20.20 -4.51 -3.49
C LEU A 289 -20.77 -4.03 -4.83
N ALA A 290 -21.66 -3.04 -4.82
CA ALA A 290 -22.23 -2.43 -6.01
C ALA A 290 -21.32 -1.38 -6.67
N GLN A 291 -20.24 -0.92 -6.01
CA GLN A 291 -19.30 0.04 -6.59
C GLN A 291 -18.38 -0.59 -7.66
N GLY A 292 -18.28 -1.92 -7.68
CA GLY A 292 -17.59 -2.67 -8.72
C GLY A 292 -17.16 -4.08 -8.28
N GLU A 293 -16.83 -4.92 -9.26
CA GLU A 293 -16.25 -6.26 -9.02
C GLU A 293 -14.81 -6.18 -8.47
N ASP A 294 -14.19 -5.00 -8.59
CA ASP A 294 -12.87 -4.66 -8.06
C ASP A 294 -12.86 -4.32 -6.56
N ILE A 295 -14.03 -4.20 -5.92
CA ILE A 295 -14.16 -3.80 -4.51
C ILE A 295 -14.42 -5.01 -3.61
N ILE A 296 -13.55 -5.22 -2.62
CA ILE A 296 -13.55 -6.38 -1.71
C ILE A 296 -13.59 -5.91 -0.25
N PRO A 297 -14.77 -5.85 0.40
CA PRO A 297 -14.87 -5.48 1.80
C PRO A 297 -14.40 -6.60 2.74
N ILE A 298 -13.69 -6.22 3.81
CA ILE A 298 -13.17 -7.14 4.84
C ILE A 298 -13.69 -6.77 6.24
N PRO A 299 -15.01 -6.79 6.51
CA PRO A 299 -15.53 -6.48 7.83
C PRO A 299 -15.00 -7.48 8.88
N GLY A 300 -14.49 -6.96 9.99
CA GLY A 300 -14.07 -7.76 11.14
C GLY A 300 -15.19 -7.84 12.19
N THR A 301 -15.26 -8.96 12.91
CA THR A 301 -16.17 -9.14 14.04
C THR A 301 -15.67 -10.25 14.98
N THR A 302 -16.08 -10.14 16.24
CA THR A 302 -15.85 -11.14 17.31
C THR A 302 -17.12 -11.92 17.67
N LYS A 303 -18.23 -11.70 16.95
CA LYS A 303 -19.52 -12.34 17.23
C LYS A 303 -20.09 -13.01 15.98
N VAL A 304 -20.49 -14.28 16.09
CA VAL A 304 -21.05 -15.08 14.99
C VAL A 304 -22.29 -14.41 14.36
N LYS A 305 -23.19 -13.84 15.18
CA LYS A 305 -24.36 -13.11 14.67
C LYS A 305 -23.99 -12.03 13.66
N TYR A 306 -22.98 -11.21 13.94
CA TYR A 306 -22.55 -10.14 13.04
C TYR A 306 -21.77 -10.68 11.84
N LEU A 307 -21.09 -11.82 11.98
CA LEU A 307 -20.47 -12.49 10.84
C LEU A 307 -21.55 -12.92 9.83
N GLU A 308 -22.60 -13.59 10.30
CA GLU A 308 -23.73 -14.03 9.46
C GLU A 308 -24.44 -12.84 8.83
N GLU A 309 -24.65 -11.75 9.59
CA GLU A 309 -25.20 -10.50 9.07
C GLU A 309 -24.34 -9.91 7.95
N ASN A 310 -23.02 -9.84 8.14
CA ASN A 310 -22.07 -9.32 7.14
C ASN A 310 -22.08 -10.17 5.86
N ILE A 311 -22.10 -11.50 5.98
CA ILE A 311 -22.12 -12.42 4.84
C ILE A 311 -23.43 -12.28 4.06
N ALA A 312 -24.55 -12.16 4.77
CA ALA A 312 -25.87 -11.99 4.16
C ALA A 312 -26.01 -10.69 3.36
N ALA A 313 -25.16 -9.68 3.60
CA ALA A 313 -25.14 -8.44 2.82
C ALA A 313 -24.92 -8.68 1.31
N ALA A 314 -24.21 -9.74 0.92
CA ALA A 314 -24.01 -10.10 -0.49
C ALA A 314 -25.31 -10.47 -1.23
N ASN A 315 -26.38 -10.78 -0.49
CA ASN A 315 -27.69 -11.11 -1.04
C ASN A 315 -28.63 -9.90 -1.12
N VAL A 316 -28.26 -8.75 -0.53
CA VAL A 316 -29.08 -7.54 -0.58
C VAL A 316 -28.95 -6.90 -1.96
N LYS A 317 -30.09 -6.64 -2.61
CA LYS A 317 -30.16 -6.09 -3.97
C LYS A 317 -30.63 -4.64 -3.93
N LEU A 318 -29.69 -3.72 -3.72
CA LEU A 318 -29.97 -2.28 -3.80
C LEU A 318 -30.30 -1.88 -5.24
N THR A 319 -31.35 -1.09 -5.42
CA THR A 319 -31.68 -0.51 -6.73
C THR A 319 -30.75 0.66 -7.04
N GLN A 320 -30.74 1.12 -8.30
CA GLN A 320 -29.99 2.33 -8.67
C GLN A 320 -30.47 3.58 -7.90
N GLU A 321 -31.74 3.63 -7.51
CA GLU A 321 -32.24 4.70 -6.63
C GLU A 321 -31.64 4.59 -5.24
N ASP A 322 -31.66 3.39 -4.64
CA ASP A 322 -31.09 3.19 -3.30
C ASP A 322 -29.59 3.51 -3.27
N LEU A 323 -28.83 3.18 -4.33
CA LEU A 323 -27.41 3.54 -4.43
C LEU A 323 -27.20 5.06 -4.44
N ARG A 324 -28.08 5.81 -5.13
CA ARG A 324 -28.07 7.28 -5.12
C ARG A 324 -28.47 7.84 -3.75
N GLU A 325 -29.47 7.24 -3.10
CA GLU A 325 -29.88 7.64 -1.74
C GLU A 325 -28.78 7.41 -0.71
N VAL A 326 -28.04 6.28 -0.77
CA VAL A 326 -26.88 6.04 0.11
C VAL A 326 -25.82 7.12 -0.08
N ARG A 327 -25.49 7.45 -1.34
CA ARG A 327 -24.51 8.49 -1.66
C ARG A 327 -24.96 9.86 -1.16
N LYS A 328 -26.22 10.21 -1.39
CA LYS A 328 -26.81 11.44 -0.86
C LYS A 328 -26.76 11.49 0.67
N ALA A 329 -27.08 10.40 1.35
CA ALA A 329 -27.01 10.33 2.80
C ALA A 329 -25.57 10.52 3.34
N ALA A 330 -24.58 9.96 2.63
CA ALA A 330 -23.16 10.14 2.95
C ALA A 330 -22.72 11.61 2.82
N GLU A 331 -23.06 12.25 1.71
CA GLU A 331 -22.72 13.64 1.42
C GLU A 331 -23.44 14.62 2.37
N ASP A 332 -24.75 14.45 2.56
CA ASP A 332 -25.57 15.32 3.42
C ASP A 332 -25.19 15.21 4.91
N ALA A 333 -24.66 14.06 5.35
CA ALA A 333 -24.26 13.89 6.73
C ALA A 333 -23.10 14.81 7.11
N ASP A 334 -22.19 15.10 6.18
CA ASP A 334 -20.95 15.85 6.40
C ASP A 334 -20.18 15.35 7.63
N ALA A 335 -20.12 14.03 7.78
CA ALA A 335 -19.66 13.38 9.00
C ALA A 335 -18.13 13.15 9.02
N THR A 336 -17.39 13.74 8.09
CA THR A 336 -15.94 13.57 7.94
C THR A 336 -15.10 14.60 8.68
N GLU A 337 -15.72 15.46 9.49
CA GLU A 337 -15.03 16.45 10.32
C GLU A 337 -14.03 15.77 11.27
N GLY A 338 -12.76 16.16 11.19
CA GLY A 338 -11.66 15.49 11.90
C GLY A 338 -10.96 14.39 11.10
N THR A 339 -9.70 14.11 11.47
CA THR A 339 -8.86 13.13 10.77
C THR A 339 -9.24 11.67 11.10
N ARG A 340 -8.95 10.75 10.18
CA ARG A 340 -9.20 9.28 10.36
C ARG A 340 -8.37 8.66 11.48
N TYR A 341 -7.26 9.30 11.83
CA TYR A 341 -6.32 8.89 12.87
C TYR A 341 -5.80 10.11 13.63
N PRO A 342 -5.24 9.95 14.84
CA PRO A 342 -4.50 11.01 15.52
C PRO A 342 -3.39 11.61 14.62
N GLU A 343 -3.04 12.88 14.86
CA GLU A 343 -2.20 13.73 14.00
C GLU A 343 -0.93 13.03 13.45
N GLY A 344 -0.18 12.30 14.29
CA GLY A 344 1.03 11.59 13.87
C GLY A 344 0.82 10.32 13.02
N SER A 345 -0.36 9.69 13.08
CA SER A 345 -0.71 8.52 12.25
C SER A 345 -1.50 8.90 11.00
N ALA A 346 -2.12 10.09 10.98
CA ALA A 346 -2.86 10.60 9.84
C ALA A 346 -1.93 10.92 8.65
N THR A 347 -0.67 11.28 8.89
CA THR A 347 0.34 11.54 7.86
C THR A 347 0.70 10.30 7.03
N LEU A 348 0.36 9.11 7.51
CA LEU A 348 0.61 7.85 6.82
C LEU A 348 -0.53 7.44 5.87
N LEU A 349 -1.58 8.25 5.75
CA LEU A 349 -2.70 8.00 4.85
C LEU A 349 -2.36 8.54 3.46
N PHE A 350 -2.60 7.73 2.43
CA PHE A 350 -2.30 8.08 1.04
C PHE A 350 -0.85 8.56 0.83
N ALA A 351 0.08 8.08 1.65
CA ALA A 351 1.44 8.61 1.69
C ALA A 351 2.22 8.23 0.44
N ASP A 352 3.03 9.16 -0.06
CA ASP A 352 3.96 8.91 -1.16
C ASP A 352 5.29 8.34 -0.64
N THR A 353 6.11 7.83 -1.56
CA THR A 353 7.48 7.39 -1.30
C THR A 353 8.47 8.26 -2.09
N PRO A 354 9.70 8.45 -1.60
CA PRO A 354 10.73 9.19 -2.34
C PRO A 354 10.93 8.65 -3.75
N ALA A 355 11.21 9.52 -4.72
CA ALA A 355 11.59 9.10 -6.07
C ALA A 355 12.88 8.24 -6.03
N LEU A 356 13.02 7.31 -6.97
CA LEU A 356 14.24 6.53 -7.13
C LEU A 356 15.34 7.41 -7.73
N THR A 357 16.29 7.86 -6.92
CA THR A 357 17.48 8.55 -7.44
C THR A 357 18.45 7.54 -8.05
N ILE A 358 18.55 7.52 -9.39
CA ILE A 358 19.55 6.72 -10.10
C ILE A 358 20.82 7.55 -10.26
N TYR A 359 21.90 7.16 -9.58
CA TYR A 359 23.22 7.74 -9.82
C TYR A 359 23.89 7.01 -11.01
N MET A 360 23.85 7.61 -12.20
CA MET A 360 24.73 7.20 -13.29
C MET A 360 26.14 7.73 -13.04
N VAL A 361 27.08 6.84 -12.74
CA VAL A 361 28.51 7.18 -12.78
C VAL A 361 28.93 7.12 -14.25
N LEU A 362 29.01 8.28 -14.90
CA LEU A 362 29.65 8.34 -16.21
C LEU A 362 31.14 7.96 -16.08
N PRO A 363 31.71 7.24 -17.06
CA PRO A 363 33.15 7.05 -17.13
C PRO A 363 33.85 8.42 -17.12
N PRO A 364 35.11 8.51 -16.65
CA PRO A 364 35.85 9.76 -16.68
C PRO A 364 35.86 10.31 -18.11
N ILE A 365 35.30 11.50 -18.30
CA ILE A 365 35.36 12.23 -19.56
C ILE A 365 36.73 12.92 -19.58
N ASP A 366 37.60 12.54 -20.52
CA ASP A 366 38.80 13.31 -20.81
C ASP A 366 38.42 14.51 -21.67
N ILE A 367 38.62 15.72 -21.15
CA ILE A 367 38.38 16.97 -21.87
C ILE A 367 39.73 17.47 -22.41
N CYS A 368 39.89 17.49 -23.73
CA CYS A 368 41.06 18.09 -24.37
C CYS A 368 40.73 19.52 -24.80
N LEU A 369 41.49 20.52 -24.34
CA LEU A 369 41.37 21.91 -24.80
C LEU A 369 42.40 22.18 -25.91
N VAL A 370 41.96 22.32 -27.15
CA VAL A 370 42.84 22.67 -28.28
C VAL A 370 42.80 24.17 -28.54
N ARG A 371 43.95 24.85 -28.42
CA ARG A 371 44.10 26.26 -28.79
C ARG A 371 44.48 26.36 -30.27
N THR A 372 43.55 26.81 -31.12
CA THR A 372 43.87 27.25 -32.49
C THR A 372 44.44 28.67 -32.47
N ALA A 373 45.64 28.87 -33.01
CA ALA A 373 46.17 30.20 -33.29
C ALA A 373 45.35 30.87 -34.42
N LEU A 374 45.31 32.21 -34.40
CA LEU A 374 44.52 33.06 -35.31
C LEU A 374 44.93 32.95 -36.80
N ASP A 375 45.94 32.15 -37.13
CA ASP A 375 46.47 31.95 -38.48
C ASP A 375 46.04 30.62 -39.13
N GLY A 376 45.15 29.85 -38.47
CA GLY A 376 44.59 28.61 -39.03
C GLY A 376 45.49 27.38 -38.93
N ARG A 377 46.66 27.45 -38.28
CA ARG A 377 47.50 26.27 -38.04
C ARG A 377 47.10 25.57 -36.73
N ARG A 378 46.77 24.28 -36.82
CA ARG A 378 46.53 23.41 -35.66
C ARG A 378 47.88 23.02 -35.04
N ASN A 379 48.24 23.64 -33.92
CA ASN A 379 49.34 23.16 -33.09
C ASN A 379 48.75 22.44 -31.87
N LEU A 380 49.08 21.16 -31.71
CA LEU A 380 48.76 20.39 -30.51
C LEU A 380 49.61 20.96 -29.36
N LEU A 381 49.05 21.88 -28.56
CA LEU A 381 49.65 22.24 -27.28
C LEU A 381 49.55 20.99 -26.40
N ALA A 382 50.71 20.56 -25.88
CA ALA A 382 50.86 19.39 -25.01
C ALA A 382 49.62 19.19 -24.14
N ALA A 383 48.98 18.02 -24.29
CA ALA A 383 47.78 17.60 -23.58
C ALA A 383 47.97 17.84 -22.09
N THR A 384 47.53 19.00 -21.63
CA THR A 384 47.65 19.35 -20.22
C THR A 384 46.45 18.69 -19.58
N ARG A 385 46.72 17.52 -18.99
CA ARG A 385 45.79 16.62 -18.32
C ARG A 385 45.16 17.33 -17.11
N MET A 386 44.33 18.33 -17.36
CA MET A 386 43.69 19.13 -16.34
C MET A 386 42.21 18.76 -16.32
N PHE A 387 41.80 18.25 -15.16
CA PHE A 387 40.42 17.92 -14.75
C PHE A 387 39.90 16.52 -15.11
N ARG A 388 40.32 15.52 -14.31
CA ARG A 388 39.41 14.43 -13.95
C ARG A 388 38.39 14.96 -12.96
N ARG A 389 37.16 15.27 -13.39
CA ARG A 389 36.04 15.46 -12.47
C ARG A 389 34.93 14.47 -12.79
N ARG A 390 34.41 13.80 -11.76
CA ARG A 390 33.19 13.00 -11.85
C ARG A 390 32.02 13.96 -12.05
N ALA A 391 31.26 13.80 -13.13
CA ALA A 391 29.97 14.45 -13.28
C ALA A 391 28.90 13.64 -12.54
N VAL A 392 27.96 14.32 -11.88
CA VAL A 392 26.79 13.72 -11.22
C VAL A 392 25.57 14.25 -11.96
N ILE A 393 24.73 13.36 -12.49
CA ILE A 393 23.46 13.72 -13.11
C ILE A 393 22.35 13.53 -12.07
N THR A 394 21.52 14.56 -11.88
CA THR A 394 20.24 14.49 -11.13
C THR A 394 19.07 14.65 -12.11
N GLU A 395 17.81 14.47 -11.68
CA GLU A 395 16.64 14.24 -12.56
C GLU A 395 16.29 15.32 -13.61
N SER A 396 16.90 16.51 -13.58
CA SER A 396 16.93 17.35 -14.78
C SER A 396 17.92 16.71 -15.75
N HIS A 397 17.53 16.39 -16.99
CA HIS A 397 18.37 15.74 -18.02
C HIS A 397 19.62 16.56 -18.45
N HIS A 398 20.16 17.38 -17.56
CA HIS A 398 21.25 18.31 -17.68
C HIS A 398 22.41 17.84 -16.81
N ALA A 399 23.56 17.60 -17.44
CA ALA A 399 24.82 17.50 -16.73
C ALA A 399 25.54 18.87 -16.82
N TYR A 400 25.95 19.42 -15.67
CA TYR A 400 26.68 20.69 -15.62
C TYR A 400 28.17 20.43 -15.37
N ILE A 401 29.02 20.85 -16.29
CA ILE A 401 30.48 20.85 -16.12
C ILE A 401 30.97 22.29 -16.18
N ALA A 402 31.40 22.83 -15.03
CA ALA A 402 32.02 24.15 -14.96
C ALA A 402 33.50 24.06 -15.34
N ILE A 403 33.89 24.75 -16.43
CA ILE A 403 35.28 24.86 -16.88
C ILE A 403 35.63 26.35 -16.91
N GLY A 404 36.63 26.77 -16.12
CA GLY A 404 37.17 28.13 -16.20
C GLY A 404 37.99 28.26 -17.48
N VAL A 405 37.60 29.14 -18.40
CA VAL A 405 38.33 29.37 -19.66
C VAL A 405 38.63 30.87 -19.79
N PRO A 406 39.88 31.29 -20.06
CA PRO A 406 40.21 32.68 -20.33
C PRO A 406 39.46 33.21 -21.59
N PRO A 407 39.07 34.49 -21.65
CA PRO A 407 38.15 35.06 -22.65
C PRO A 407 38.62 35.03 -24.11
N ALA A 408 39.85 34.57 -24.40
CA ALA A 408 40.45 34.58 -25.74
C ALA A 408 40.66 33.18 -26.37
N LEU A 409 40.10 32.10 -25.81
CA LEU A 409 40.24 30.75 -26.37
C LEU A 409 38.97 30.27 -27.11
N LYS A 410 39.15 29.75 -28.33
CA LYS A 410 38.18 28.82 -28.93
C LYS A 410 38.36 27.45 -28.26
N VAL A 411 37.27 26.89 -27.77
CA VAL A 411 37.23 25.54 -27.17
C VAL A 411 36.77 24.55 -28.23
N HIS A 412 37.61 23.56 -28.54
CA HIS A 412 37.20 22.33 -29.22
C HIS A 412 37.18 21.22 -28.18
N LEU A 413 36.03 20.55 -28.02
CA LEU A 413 35.84 19.39 -27.14
C LEU A 413 35.84 18.12 -28.01
N GLU A 414 36.77 17.21 -27.75
CA GLU A 414 36.80 15.88 -28.35
C GLU A 414 36.54 14.86 -27.24
N LEU A 415 35.40 14.15 -27.30
CA LEU A 415 35.01 13.14 -26.33
C LEU A 415 35.61 11.80 -26.76
N ALA A 416 36.50 11.24 -25.94
CA ALA A 416 37.07 9.91 -26.15
C ALA A 416 36.14 8.80 -25.65
N ALA A 417 34.94 8.71 -26.23
CA ALA A 417 34.07 7.54 -26.14
C ALA A 417 33.17 7.55 -27.38
N ALA A 418 32.82 6.37 -27.89
CA ALA A 418 32.02 6.17 -29.10
C ALA A 418 30.56 6.67 -28.95
N LEU A 419 30.39 7.97 -28.74
CA LEU A 419 29.11 8.67 -28.65
C LEU A 419 29.13 9.74 -29.74
N GLU A 420 28.21 9.65 -30.70
CA GLU A 420 27.98 10.72 -31.66
C GLU A 420 27.42 11.94 -30.91
N VAL A 421 28.04 13.11 -31.13
CA VAL A 421 27.67 14.37 -30.51
C VAL A 421 27.29 15.35 -31.61
N GLU A 422 26.08 15.90 -31.52
CA GLU A 422 25.62 16.96 -32.41
C GLU A 422 25.76 18.32 -31.68
N VAL A 423 26.37 19.30 -32.36
CA VAL A 423 26.50 20.66 -31.83
C VAL A 423 25.21 21.41 -32.14
N ALA A 424 24.36 21.60 -31.12
CA ALA A 424 22.99 22.06 -31.33
C ALA A 424 22.84 23.59 -31.46
N ASP A 425 23.64 24.42 -30.77
CA ASP A 425 23.76 25.86 -31.07
C ASP A 425 24.73 26.61 -30.12
N ARG A 426 25.15 27.82 -30.51
CA ARG A 426 25.74 28.80 -29.58
C ARG A 426 24.61 29.52 -28.83
N ALA A 427 24.63 29.49 -27.50
CA ALA A 427 23.69 30.27 -26.71
C ALA A 427 23.89 31.78 -27.01
N VAL A 428 22.86 32.42 -27.56
CA VAL A 428 22.84 33.87 -27.77
C VAL A 428 22.71 34.53 -26.39
N GLY A 429 23.77 35.20 -25.93
CA GLY A 429 23.71 36.11 -24.77
C GLY A 429 24.63 35.78 -23.58
N GLY A 430 25.31 34.64 -23.55
CA GLY A 430 26.31 34.33 -22.52
C GLY A 430 27.18 33.18 -23.01
N GLY A 431 28.50 33.35 -23.04
CA GLY A 431 29.48 32.53 -23.77
C GLY A 431 29.59 31.05 -23.35
N GLY A 432 28.51 30.28 -23.51
CA GLY A 432 28.45 28.84 -23.31
C GLY A 432 28.19 28.07 -24.61
N VAL A 433 28.57 26.79 -24.63
CA VAL A 433 28.31 25.84 -25.72
C VAL A 433 27.36 24.77 -25.21
N ARG A 434 26.27 24.50 -25.95
CA ARG A 434 25.35 23.39 -25.69
C ARG A 434 25.77 22.18 -26.52
N LEU A 435 25.97 21.04 -25.87
CA LEU A 435 26.27 19.76 -26.50
C LEU A 435 25.14 18.79 -26.20
N VAL A 436 24.66 18.06 -27.20
CA VAL A 436 23.61 17.04 -27.03
C VAL A 436 24.23 15.66 -27.26
N LEU A 437 24.12 14.78 -26.27
CA LEU A 437 24.55 13.37 -26.39
C LEU A 437 23.41 12.58 -27.02
N VAL A 438 23.58 12.21 -28.29
CA VAL A 438 22.51 11.68 -29.15
C VAL A 438 21.99 10.32 -28.67
N GLU A 439 22.86 9.47 -28.12
CA GLU A 439 22.51 8.08 -27.80
C GLU A 439 21.67 7.92 -26.52
N HIS A 440 21.56 8.97 -25.69
CA HIS A 440 20.87 8.91 -24.39
C HIS A 440 19.91 10.08 -24.13
N GLY A 441 19.71 11.01 -25.07
CA GLY A 441 18.83 12.17 -24.89
C GLY A 441 19.26 13.11 -23.77
N VAL A 442 20.55 13.09 -23.40
CA VAL A 442 21.12 13.92 -22.34
C VAL A 442 21.69 15.20 -22.94
N GLU A 443 21.34 16.34 -22.35
CA GLU A 443 21.91 17.63 -22.73
C GLU A 443 23.03 18.04 -21.78
N VAL A 444 24.15 18.47 -22.33
CA VAL A 444 25.32 18.93 -21.58
C VAL A 444 25.53 20.41 -21.86
N TYR A 445 25.58 21.21 -20.80
CA TYR A 445 25.81 22.64 -20.89
C TYR A 445 27.21 22.98 -20.39
N VAL A 446 28.03 23.58 -21.26
CA VAL A 446 29.38 24.06 -20.92
C VAL A 446 29.32 25.57 -20.80
N PHE A 447 29.49 26.09 -19.58
CA PHE A 447 29.54 27.53 -19.32
C PHE A 447 30.99 27.98 -19.15
N GLY A 448 31.40 29.01 -19.88
CA GLY A 448 32.63 29.76 -19.56
C GLY A 448 32.33 30.77 -18.45
N MET A 449 32.88 30.56 -17.25
CA MET A 449 32.91 31.61 -16.24
C MET A 449 34.10 32.53 -16.52
N SER A 450 33.84 33.83 -16.65
CA SER A 450 34.89 34.85 -16.57
C SER A 450 35.35 34.92 -15.11
N ILE A 451 36.65 34.77 -14.88
CA ILE A 451 37.30 35.04 -13.58
C ILE A 451 37.74 36.50 -13.57
#